data_AF-A0A151R640-F1
#
_entry.id   AF-A0A151R640-F1
#
_cell.length_a   1.000
_cell.length_b   1.000
_cell.length_c   1.000
_cell.angle_alpha   90.00
_cell.angle_beta   90.00
_cell.angle_gamma   90.00
#
_symmetry.space_group_name_H-M   'P 1'
#
loop_
_entity.id
_entity.type
_entity.pdbx_description
1 polymer ?
#
loop_
_entity_poly.entity_id
_entity_poly.type
_entity_poly.pdbx_seq_one_letter_code
_entity_poly.pdbx_strand_id
1 'polypeptide(L)' 'MPDTVQLKDNLTFETMPIQIVDRKIKQLRGKQISLVKVIWNDVTGDATWELEEKN' A
#
# COMPACT_ATOMS: atom_id res chain seq x y z
N MET A 1 25.23 27.39 -14.48
CA MET A 1 23.78 27.34 -14.17
C MET A 1 23.59 26.04 -13.42
N PRO A 2 23.18 26.00 -12.14
CA PRO A 2 22.84 24.73 -11.52
C PRO A 2 21.47 24.30 -12.07
N ASP A 3 21.39 23.09 -12.57
CA ASP A 3 20.13 22.50 -13.05
C ASP A 3 19.20 22.32 -11.87
N THR A 4 18.24 23.23 -11.71
CA THR A 4 17.17 23.14 -10.72
C THR A 4 16.24 22.01 -11.15
N VAL A 5 16.49 20.81 -10.63
CA VAL A 5 15.56 19.69 -10.71
C VAL A 5 14.26 20.13 -10.03
N GLN A 6 13.24 20.45 -10.82
CA GLN A 6 11.91 20.77 -10.33
C GLN A 6 11.32 19.49 -9.74
N LEU A 7 11.35 19.38 -8.42
CA LEU A 7 10.68 18.31 -7.69
C LEU A 7 9.18 18.49 -7.94
N LYS A 8 8.58 17.63 -8.77
CA LYS A 8 7.13 17.52 -8.85
C LYS A 8 6.68 16.93 -7.52
N ASP A 9 6.18 17.79 -6.64
CA ASP A 9 5.80 17.42 -5.26
C ASP A 9 4.65 16.40 -5.17
N ASN A 10 4.00 16.08 -6.30
CA ASN A 10 2.93 15.07 -6.38
C ASN A 10 3.25 14.01 -7.45
N LEU A 11 4.12 13.07 -7.11
CA LEU A 11 4.37 11.86 -7.88
C LEU A 11 3.43 10.74 -7.40
N THR A 12 2.14 10.87 -7.69
CA THR A 12 1.18 9.78 -7.50
C THR A 12 1.31 8.83 -8.67
N PHE A 13 1.97 7.69 -8.46
CA PHE A 13 2.00 6.61 -9.43
C PHE A 13 0.91 5.60 -9.06
N GLU A 14 0.08 5.23 -10.03
CA GLU A 14 -0.85 4.11 -9.88
C GLU A 14 -0.03 2.81 -9.90
N THR A 15 0.43 2.39 -8.72
CA THR A 15 1.11 1.11 -8.56
C THR A 15 0.06 0.02 -8.58
N MET A 16 0.14 -0.93 -9.52
CA MET A 16 -0.70 -2.12 -9.45
C MET A 16 -0.14 -3.05 -8.37
N PRO A 17 -0.99 -3.59 -7.48
CA PRO A 17 -0.55 -4.53 -6.47
C PRO A 17 -0.04 -5.81 -7.15
N ILE A 18 1.16 -6.27 -6.76
CA ILE A 18 1.73 -7.51 -7.33
C ILE A 18 0.97 -8.71 -6.79
N GLN A 19 0.82 -8.78 -5.47
CA GLN A 19 0.19 -9.90 -4.79
C GLN A 19 -0.22 -9.56 -3.35
N ILE A 20 -1.23 -10.28 -2.85
CA ILE A 20 -1.58 -10.29 -1.43
C ILE A 20 -0.82 -11.43 -0.77
N VAL A 21 0.07 -11.10 0.17
CA VAL A 21 0.92 -12.09 0.85
C VAL A 21 0.38 -12.53 2.21
N ASP A 22 -0.51 -11.73 2.81
CA ASP A 22 -1.05 -12.04 4.13
C ASP A 22 -2.42 -11.39 4.33
N ARG A 23 -3.22 -11.95 5.25
CA ARG A 23 -4.52 -11.42 5.65
C ARG A 23 -4.63 -11.46 7.17
N LYS A 24 -5.01 -10.34 7.76
CA LYS A 24 -5.16 -10.21 9.20
C LYS A 24 -6.50 -9.60 9.56
N ILE A 25 -7.16 -10.21 10.52
CA ILE A 25 -8.36 -9.67 11.13
C ILE A 25 -7.98 -8.94 12.42
N LYS A 26 -8.43 -7.70 12.59
CA LYS A 26 -8.32 -6.96 13.84
C LYS A 26 -9.70 -6.68 14.43
N GLN A 27 -9.84 -6.96 15.71
CA GLN A 27 -10.99 -6.53 16.49
C GLN A 27 -10.68 -5.15 17.08
N LEU A 28 -11.44 -4.14 16.67
CA LEU A 28 -11.50 -2.83 17.29
C LEU A 28 -12.74 -2.76 18.20
N ARG A 29 -12.94 -1.66 18.94
CA ARG A 29 -14.02 -1.44 19.92
C ARG A 29 -15.43 -1.78 19.38
N GLY A 30 -15.77 -3.07 19.35
CA GLY A 30 -17.01 -3.62 18.80
C GLY A 30 -17.07 -3.83 17.28
N LYS A 31 -15.96 -3.66 16.53
CA LYS A 31 -15.95 -3.86 15.06
C LYS A 31 -14.78 -4.73 14.62
N GLN A 32 -15.05 -5.68 13.73
CA GLN A 32 -14.03 -6.48 13.07
C GLN A 32 -13.64 -5.82 11.75
N ILE A 33 -12.35 -5.51 11.58
CA ILE A 33 -11.78 -5.08 10.30
C ILE A 33 -10.89 -6.18 9.75
N SER A 34 -11.00 -6.41 8.44
CA SER A 34 -10.07 -7.26 7.70
C SER A 34 -9.02 -6.38 7.04
N LEU A 35 -7.75 -6.77 7.15
CA LEU A 35 -6.61 -6.13 6.52
C LEU A 35 -5.92 -7.15 5.63
N VAL A 36 -5.46 -6.73 4.46
CA VAL A 36 -4.64 -7.52 3.55
C VAL A 36 -3.27 -6.86 3.40
N LYS A 37 -2.21 -7.66 3.45
CA LYS A 37 -0.86 -7.20 3.17
C LYS A 37 -0.62 -7.32 1.68
N VAL A 38 -0.46 -6.18 1.04
CA VAL A 38 -0.25 -6.03 -0.40
C VAL A 38 1.22 -5.73 -0.64
N ILE A 39 1.87 -6.52 -1.51
CA ILE A 39 3.21 -6.24 -2.00
C ILE A 39 3.12 -5.36 -3.25
N TRP A 40 3.85 -4.25 -3.24
CA TRP A 40 3.96 -3.32 -4.36
C TRP A 40 5.25 -3.51 -5.16
N ASN A 41 6.28 -4.03 -4.51
CA ASN A 41 7.56 -4.32 -5.13
C ASN A 41 8.19 -5.54 -4.45
N ASP A 42 8.35 -6.62 -5.20
CA ASP A 42 8.93 -7.88 -4.74
C ASP A 42 10.45 -7.80 -4.60
N VAL A 43 11.11 -6.90 -5.32
CA VAL A 43 12.56 -6.67 -5.27
C VAL A 43 12.96 -5.92 -4.01
N THR A 44 12.23 -4.85 -3.66
CA THR A 44 12.49 -4.07 -2.42
C THR A 44 11.77 -4.66 -1.21
N GLY A 45 10.74 -5.48 -1.43
CA GLY A 45 9.86 -6.00 -0.39
C GLY A 45 8.86 -4.96 0.12
N ASP A 46 8.61 -3.89 -0.65
CA ASP A 46 7.68 -2.84 -0.26
C ASP A 46 6.26 -3.39 -0.14
N ALA A 47 5.67 -3.16 1.03
CA ALA A 47 4.40 -3.74 1.41
C ALA A 47 3.56 -2.77 2.24
N THR A 48 2.26 -2.70 1.97
CA THR A 48 1.29 -1.93 2.78
C THR A 48 0.18 -2.84 3.28
N TRP A 49 -0.40 -2.50 4.43
CA TRP A 49 -1.62 -3.13 4.93
C TRP A 49 -2.83 -2.30 4.52
N GLU A 50 -3.63 -2.84 3.61
CA GLU A 50 -4.86 -2.22 3.11
C GLU A 50 -6.09 -2.86 3.73
N LEU A 51 -7.20 -2.13 3.82
CA LEU A 51 -8.47 -2.69 4.27
C LEU A 51 -9.04 -3.63 3.20
N GLU A 52 -9.48 -4.82 3.63
CA GLU A 52 -10.21 -5.73 2.74
C GLU A 52 -11.63 -5.20 2.59
N GLU A 53 -11.95 -4.65 1.41
CA GLU A 53 -13.33 -4.35 1.05
C GLU A 53 -14.09 -5.68 0.85
N LYS A 54 -15.20 -5.84 1.57
CA LYS A 54 -16.11 -6.97 1.38
C LYS A 54 -17.09 -6.58 0.26
N ASN A 55 -16.95 -7.21 -0.91
CA ASN A 55 -17.94 -7.16 -1.99
C ASN A 55 -19.25 -7.84 -1.56
#